data_AF-A0A261TNN8-F1
#
_entry.id   AF-A0A261TNN8-F1
#
_cell.length_a   1.000
_cell.length_b   1.000
_cell.length_c   1.000
_cell.angle_alpha   90.00
_cell.angle_beta   90.00
_cell.angle_gamma   90.00
#
_symmetry.space_group_name_H-M   'P 1'
#
loop_
_entity.id
_entity.type
_entity.pdbx_description
1 polymer ?
#
loop_
_entity_poly.entity_id
_entity_poly.type
_entity_poly.pdbx_seq_one_letter_code
_entity_poly.pdbx_strand_id
1 'polypeptide(L)'
;MASLQNYVEREDEAAISKLLDDKESRELIVKGLKQSPYSLLHHAAALRKDAALRVMMKKLPLEVWNLRTKEDLQHTPPIVGGRTPIMFAAESNGCDIIVALRDAVECYIWDRERGGRYGASGQAALEELDALKAEFTCPFGVVSFAGIWLQIINAQDDQGDTPLLLAVKKDRLESVRELLDLGGSAYIRNRLGQNAADLILALPKGSPVRECFVKSTASLPSRCTIS
;
A
#
# COMPACT_ATOMS: atom_id res chain seq x y z
N MET A 1 10.19 0.64 -20.92
CA MET A 1 10.52 0.82 -19.48
C MET A 1 11.52 1.95 -19.23
N ALA A 2 12.64 2.04 -19.96
CA ALA A 2 13.66 3.09 -19.75
C ALA A 2 13.10 4.53 -19.80
N SER A 3 12.19 4.83 -20.74
CA SER A 3 11.57 6.17 -20.82
C SER A 3 10.68 6.48 -19.62
N LEU A 4 9.84 5.52 -19.19
CA LEU A 4 8.96 5.69 -18.03
C LEU A 4 9.76 5.87 -16.73
N GLN A 5 10.82 5.08 -16.54
CA GLN A 5 11.69 5.20 -15.38
C GLN A 5 12.30 6.60 -15.28
N ASN A 6 12.82 7.14 -16.39
CA ASN A 6 13.38 8.49 -16.42
C ASN A 6 12.32 9.57 -16.10
N TYR A 7 11.09 9.42 -16.59
CA TYR A 7 10.00 10.35 -16.24
C TYR A 7 9.62 10.27 -14.75
N VAL A 8 9.59 9.08 -14.17
CA VAL A 8 9.34 8.88 -12.73
C VAL A 8 10.48 9.46 -11.89
N GLU A 9 11.74 9.27 -12.30
CA GLU A 9 12.90 9.83 -11.60
C GLU A 9 12.87 11.37 -11.57
N ARG A 10 12.40 11.99 -12.66
CA ARG A 10 12.24 13.45 -12.81
C ARG A 10 10.92 14.01 -12.28
N GLU A 11 9.99 13.16 -11.85
CA GLU A 11 8.63 13.54 -11.48
C GLU A 11 7.88 14.32 -12.58
N ASP A 12 8.09 13.97 -13.84
CA ASP A 12 7.43 14.61 -14.98
C ASP A 12 6.00 14.06 -15.14
N GLU A 13 5.07 14.63 -14.37
CA GLU A 13 3.65 14.26 -14.34
C GLU A 13 2.99 14.30 -15.72
N ALA A 14 3.34 15.30 -16.53
CA ALA A 14 2.75 15.49 -17.85
C ALA A 14 3.21 14.41 -18.84
N ALA A 15 4.51 14.08 -18.85
CA ALA A 15 5.04 13.00 -19.66
C ALA A 15 4.50 11.63 -19.23
N ILE A 16 4.39 11.39 -17.92
CA ILE A 16 3.82 10.14 -17.40
C ILE A 16 2.36 10.02 -17.81
N SER A 17 1.54 11.06 -17.62
CA SER A 17 0.13 11.03 -17.99
C SER A 17 -0.03 10.77 -19.49
N LYS A 18 0.69 11.50 -20.33
CA LYS A 18 0.64 11.35 -21.80
C LYS A 18 1.01 9.94 -22.24
N LEU A 19 2.01 9.33 -21.61
CA LEU A 19 2.44 7.97 -21.91
C LEU A 19 1.41 6.92 -21.48
N LEU A 20 0.73 7.14 -20.34
CA LEU A 20 -0.27 6.20 -19.80
C LEU A 20 -1.68 6.40 -20.37
N ASP A 21 -1.92 7.50 -21.08
CA ASP A 21 -3.16 7.73 -21.84
C ASP A 21 -3.26 6.79 -23.06
N ASP A 22 -2.13 6.41 -23.64
CA ASP A 22 -2.07 5.42 -24.71
C ASP A 22 -2.29 4.00 -24.16
N LYS A 23 -3.31 3.31 -24.70
CA LYS A 23 -3.74 1.99 -24.21
C LYS A 23 -2.66 0.93 -24.38
N GLU A 24 -2.02 0.88 -25.55
CA GLU A 24 -0.99 -0.12 -25.86
C GLU A 24 0.24 0.08 -24.98
N SER A 25 0.69 1.33 -24.82
CA SER A 25 1.78 1.70 -23.92
C SER A 25 1.46 1.29 -22.48
N ARG A 26 0.26 1.58 -22.00
CA ARG A 26 -0.18 1.19 -20.65
C ARG A 26 -0.16 -0.32 -20.45
N GLU A 27 -0.67 -1.11 -21.39
CA GLU A 27 -0.67 -2.58 -21.30
C GLU A 27 0.75 -3.16 -21.30
N LEU A 28 1.64 -2.64 -22.15
CA LEU A 28 3.06 -3.01 -22.17
C LEU A 28 3.76 -2.68 -20.85
N ILE A 29 3.48 -1.51 -20.28
CA ILE A 29 4.01 -1.10 -18.98
C ILE A 29 3.51 -2.03 -17.88
N VAL A 30 2.21 -2.33 -17.81
CA VAL A 30 1.63 -3.25 -16.82
C VAL A 30 2.28 -4.63 -16.91
N LYS A 31 2.47 -5.15 -18.13
CA LYS A 31 3.16 -6.43 -18.35
C LYS A 31 4.61 -6.39 -17.84
N GLY A 32 5.34 -5.31 -18.13
CA GLY A 32 6.71 -5.10 -17.65
C GLY A 32 6.79 -5.00 -16.12
N LEU A 33 5.82 -4.34 -15.48
CA LEU A 33 5.74 -4.23 -14.01
C LEU A 33 5.54 -5.61 -13.36
N LYS A 34 4.65 -6.45 -13.91
CA LYS A 34 4.37 -7.80 -13.39
C LYS A 34 5.54 -8.77 -13.53
N GLN A 35 6.38 -8.58 -14.55
CA GLN A 35 7.55 -9.44 -14.79
C GLN A 35 8.76 -9.07 -13.92
N SER A 36 8.84 -7.80 -13.48
CA SER A 36 9.97 -7.33 -12.69
C SER A 36 9.92 -7.86 -11.25
N PRO A 37 11.01 -8.44 -10.72
CA PRO A 37 11.08 -8.87 -9.32
C PRO A 37 11.11 -7.68 -8.35
N TYR A 38 11.55 -6.51 -8.83
CA TYR A 38 11.45 -5.23 -8.14
C TYR A 38 10.89 -4.22 -9.13
N SER A 39 9.57 -4.04 -9.09
CA SER A 39 8.89 -3.16 -10.05
C SER A 39 9.22 -1.68 -9.81
N LEU A 40 9.04 -0.87 -10.86
CA LEU A 40 9.22 0.59 -10.80
C LEU A 40 8.36 1.24 -9.70
N LEU A 41 7.21 0.65 -9.37
CA LEU A 41 6.32 1.15 -8.30
C LEU A 41 6.94 1.01 -6.92
N HIS A 42 7.62 -0.11 -6.65
CA HIS A 42 8.36 -0.29 -5.39
C HIS A 42 9.48 0.75 -5.28
N HIS A 43 10.24 0.94 -6.36
CA HIS A 43 11.32 1.92 -6.41
C HIS A 43 10.84 3.35 -6.22
N ALA A 44 9.77 3.74 -6.92
CA ALA A 44 9.17 5.06 -6.79
C ALA A 44 8.63 5.33 -5.37
N ALA A 45 8.00 4.33 -4.74
CA ALA A 45 7.51 4.43 -3.37
C ALA A 45 8.66 4.55 -2.34
N ALA A 46 9.75 3.80 -2.55
CA ALA A 46 10.94 3.89 -1.72
C ALA A 46 11.62 5.26 -1.82
N LEU A 47 11.65 5.85 -3.03
CA LEU A 47 12.26 7.16 -3.30
C LEU A 47 11.32 8.36 -3.09
N ARG A 48 10.09 8.15 -2.62
CA ARG A 48 9.08 9.20 -2.44
C ARG A 48 8.84 10.05 -3.69
N LYS A 49 8.69 9.38 -4.83
CA LYS A 49 8.29 10.01 -6.10
C LYS A 49 6.78 10.27 -6.12
N ASP A 50 6.33 11.06 -5.15
CA ASP A 50 4.93 11.15 -4.77
C ASP A 50 4.06 11.70 -5.91
N ALA A 51 4.57 12.69 -6.66
CA ALA A 51 3.85 13.27 -7.79
C ALA A 51 3.66 12.25 -8.94
N ALA A 52 4.75 11.55 -9.29
CA ALA A 52 4.72 10.50 -10.31
C ALA A 52 3.77 9.36 -9.92
N LEU A 53 3.81 8.90 -8.66
CA LEU A 53 2.95 7.84 -8.15
C LEU A 53 1.48 8.24 -8.18
N ARG A 54 1.13 9.48 -7.82
CA ARG A 54 -0.25 9.98 -7.89
C ARG A 54 -0.81 9.95 -9.32
N VAL A 55 0.00 10.31 -10.33
CA VAL A 55 -0.41 10.21 -11.74
C VAL A 55 -0.57 8.75 -12.14
N MET A 56 0.39 7.89 -11.76
CA MET A 56 0.33 6.45 -12.03
C MET A 56 -0.90 5.80 -11.40
N MET A 57 -1.30 6.16 -10.18
CA MET A 57 -2.49 5.62 -9.50
C MET A 57 -3.78 5.90 -10.26
N LYS A 58 -3.89 7.07 -10.89
CA LYS A 58 -5.07 7.46 -11.68
C LYS A 58 -5.19 6.69 -13.00
N LYS A 59 -4.09 6.10 -13.49
CA LYS A 59 -4.01 5.57 -14.86
C LYS A 59 -3.72 4.07 -14.91
N LEU A 60 -3.03 3.53 -13.92
CA LEU A 60 -2.69 2.10 -13.84
C LEU A 60 -3.80 1.33 -13.12
N PRO A 61 -3.99 0.04 -13.46
CA PRO A 61 -5.04 -0.76 -12.86
C PRO A 61 -4.66 -1.16 -11.42
N LEU A 62 -5.64 -1.53 -10.59
CA LEU A 62 -5.44 -1.66 -9.15
C LEU A 62 -4.43 -2.77 -8.78
N GLU A 63 -4.34 -3.83 -9.58
CA GLU A 63 -3.55 -5.03 -9.26
C GLU A 63 -2.05 -4.72 -9.20
N VAL A 64 -1.56 -3.72 -9.96
CA VAL A 64 -0.13 -3.39 -9.95
C VAL A 64 0.34 -2.81 -8.60
N TRP A 65 -0.59 -2.32 -7.78
CA TRP A 65 -0.30 -1.77 -6.45
C TRP A 65 -0.18 -2.83 -5.35
N ASN A 66 -0.53 -4.09 -5.68
CA ASN A 66 -0.33 -5.24 -4.80
C ASN A 66 0.80 -6.16 -5.27
N LEU A 67 1.61 -5.72 -6.26
CA LEU A 67 2.78 -6.48 -6.68
C LEU A 67 3.71 -6.71 -5.49
N ARG A 68 4.31 -7.89 -5.46
CA ARG A 68 5.22 -8.31 -4.41
C ARG A 68 6.62 -8.43 -4.95
N THR A 69 7.60 -8.01 -4.15
CA THR A 69 9.01 -8.28 -4.45
C THR A 69 9.26 -9.78 -4.46
N LYS A 70 10.14 -10.26 -5.33
CA LYS A 70 10.60 -11.66 -5.32
C LYS A 70 11.83 -11.80 -4.40
N GLU A 71 11.99 -12.98 -3.80
CA GLU A 71 13.06 -13.31 -2.85
C GLU A 71 14.48 -13.00 -3.40
N ASP A 72 15.41 -12.76 -2.46
CA ASP A 72 16.87 -12.76 -2.66
C ASP A 72 17.41 -11.92 -3.82
N LEU A 73 16.83 -10.74 -4.02
CA LEU A 73 17.47 -9.73 -4.85
C LEU A 73 18.83 -9.38 -4.24
N GLN A 74 19.89 -9.45 -5.05
CA GLN A 74 21.24 -8.93 -4.72
C GLN A 74 21.20 -7.38 -4.68
N HIS A 75 20.37 -6.83 -3.81
CA HIS A 75 20.20 -5.41 -3.58
C HIS A 75 20.96 -5.03 -2.30
N THR A 76 21.54 -3.84 -2.26
CA THR A 76 22.20 -3.30 -1.06
C THR A 76 21.47 -2.01 -0.68
N PRO A 77 20.77 -1.96 0.47
CA PRO A 77 20.54 -3.05 1.44
C PRO A 77 19.63 -4.17 0.88
N PRO A 78 19.70 -5.39 1.43
CA PRO A 78 18.90 -6.52 0.96
C PRO A 78 17.41 -6.23 1.06
N ILE A 79 16.69 -6.46 -0.04
CA ILE A 79 15.24 -6.32 -0.10
C ILE A 79 14.63 -7.66 0.30
N VAL A 80 13.84 -7.64 1.37
CA VAL A 80 13.01 -8.78 1.76
C VAL A 80 11.98 -9.06 0.67
N GLY A 81 11.76 -10.34 0.34
CA GLY A 81 10.72 -10.75 -0.59
C GLY A 81 9.32 -10.51 -0.02
N GLY A 82 8.30 -10.54 -0.89
CA GLY A 82 6.91 -10.39 -0.49
C GLY A 82 6.47 -8.95 -0.22
N ARG A 83 7.37 -7.96 -0.32
CA ARG A 83 7.08 -6.56 -0.01
C ARG A 83 6.25 -5.90 -1.10
N THR A 84 5.26 -5.10 -0.69
CA THR A 84 4.37 -4.35 -1.59
C THR A 84 4.77 -2.87 -1.69
N PRO A 85 4.31 -2.11 -2.70
CA PRO A 85 4.60 -0.68 -2.81
C PRO A 85 4.22 0.13 -1.57
N ILE A 86 3.10 -0.18 -0.91
CA ILE A 86 2.66 0.48 0.33
C ILE A 86 3.64 0.26 1.49
N MET A 87 4.33 -0.88 1.54
CA MET A 87 5.37 -1.13 2.55
C MET A 87 6.57 -0.22 2.37
N PHE A 88 7.00 0.02 1.12
CA PHE A 88 8.07 0.97 0.83
C PHE A 88 7.66 2.41 1.14
N ALA A 89 6.41 2.80 0.83
CA ALA A 89 5.86 4.11 1.20
C ALA A 89 5.82 4.30 2.73
N ALA A 90 5.38 3.28 3.47
CA ALA A 90 5.35 3.29 4.92
C ALA A 90 6.76 3.41 5.54
N GLU A 91 7.75 2.72 4.95
CA GLU A 91 9.14 2.77 5.39
C GLU A 91 9.80 4.13 5.10
N SER A 92 9.45 4.76 3.98
CA SER A 92 10.01 6.03 3.53
C SER A 92 9.32 7.27 4.11
N ASN A 93 8.26 7.10 4.91
CA ASN A 93 7.39 8.17 5.42
C ASN A 93 6.52 8.85 4.33
N GLY A 94 6.21 8.15 3.24
CA GLY A 94 5.33 8.60 2.14
C GLY A 94 3.85 8.42 2.46
N CYS A 95 3.37 9.03 3.54
CA CYS A 95 1.98 8.94 4.02
C CYS A 95 0.94 9.35 2.95
N ASP A 96 1.27 10.37 2.17
CA ASP A 96 0.54 10.85 0.99
C ASP A 96 0.12 9.75 0.01
N ILE A 97 1.02 8.78 -0.22
CA ILE A 97 0.79 7.66 -1.14
C ILE A 97 -0.08 6.59 -0.51
N ILE A 98 -0.01 6.42 0.80
CA ILE A 98 -0.88 5.49 1.55
C ILE A 98 -2.33 5.97 1.43
N VAL A 99 -2.57 7.26 1.65
CA VAL A 99 -3.89 7.89 1.51
C VAL A 99 -4.35 7.85 0.05
N ALA A 100 -3.48 8.21 -0.90
CA ALA A 100 -3.84 8.17 -2.32
C ALA A 100 -4.18 6.75 -2.81
N LEU A 101 -3.52 5.71 -2.29
CA LEU A 101 -3.85 4.33 -2.62
C LEU A 101 -5.23 3.95 -2.11
N ARG A 102 -5.55 4.31 -0.87
CA ARG A 102 -6.86 4.08 -0.24
C ARG A 102 -7.97 4.71 -1.08
N ASP A 103 -7.81 5.97 -1.46
CA ASP A 103 -8.78 6.68 -2.28
C ASP A 103 -8.89 6.09 -3.69
N ALA A 104 -7.77 5.65 -4.28
CA ALA A 104 -7.78 4.97 -5.58
C ALA A 104 -8.54 3.63 -5.52
N VAL A 105 -8.35 2.84 -4.46
CA VAL A 105 -9.10 1.58 -4.22
C VAL A 105 -10.59 1.88 -4.06
N GLU A 106 -10.93 2.90 -3.26
CA GLU A 106 -12.32 3.31 -3.03
C GLU A 106 -13.02 3.70 -4.34
N CYS A 107 -12.41 4.61 -5.12
CA CYS A 107 -12.92 5.02 -6.42
C CYS A 107 -13.05 3.84 -7.40
N TYR A 108 -12.04 2.96 -7.47
CA TYR A 108 -12.04 1.81 -8.38
C TYR A 108 -13.21 0.85 -8.09
N ILE A 109 -13.46 0.55 -6.82
CA ILE A 109 -14.54 -0.34 -6.40
C ILE A 109 -15.90 0.34 -6.57
N TRP A 110 -16.01 1.61 -6.18
CA TRP A 110 -17.25 2.37 -6.32
C TRP A 110 -17.70 2.42 -7.79
N ASP A 111 -16.81 2.78 -8.73
CA ASP A 111 -17.15 2.89 -10.15
C ASP A 111 -17.73 1.59 -10.72
N ARG A 112 -17.22 0.43 -10.30
CA ARG A 112 -17.69 -0.89 -10.76
C ARG A 112 -18.97 -1.34 -10.09
N GLU A 113 -19.11 -1.13 -8.79
CA GLU A 113 -20.34 -1.45 -8.05
C GLU A 113 -21.54 -0.62 -8.54
N ARG A 114 -21.32 0.63 -8.98
CA ARG A 114 -22.35 1.48 -9.60
C ARG A 114 -22.61 1.10 -11.06
N GLY A 115 -21.57 0.85 -11.86
CA GLY A 115 -21.69 0.46 -13.25
C GLY A 115 -22.52 -0.81 -13.47
N GLY A 116 -22.44 -1.76 -12.52
CA GLY A 116 -23.26 -2.97 -12.50
C GLY A 116 -24.77 -2.77 -12.37
N ARG A 117 -25.24 -1.63 -11.87
CA ARG A 117 -26.67 -1.38 -11.60
C ARG A 117 -27.43 -0.69 -12.73
N TYR A 118 -26.74 -0.10 -13.72
CA TYR A 118 -27.37 0.82 -14.68
C TYR A 118 -26.89 0.73 -16.15
N GLY A 119 -26.10 -0.28 -16.57
CA GLY A 119 -25.62 -0.35 -17.97
C GLY A 119 -25.22 -1.73 -18.50
N ALA A 120 -25.13 -1.84 -19.84
CA ALA A 120 -24.70 -3.04 -20.57
C ALA A 120 -23.25 -3.48 -20.27
N SER A 121 -22.47 -2.65 -19.56
CA SER A 121 -21.11 -2.93 -19.06
C SER A 121 -21.08 -3.65 -17.71
N GLY A 122 -22.24 -3.92 -17.10
CA GLY A 122 -22.31 -4.50 -15.76
C GLY A 122 -21.68 -5.89 -15.63
N GLN A 123 -21.77 -6.72 -16.67
CA GLN A 123 -21.18 -8.05 -16.67
C GLN A 123 -19.64 -8.00 -16.68
N ALA A 124 -19.03 -7.18 -17.54
CA ALA A 124 -17.58 -7.00 -17.59
C ALA A 124 -17.03 -6.40 -16.29
N ALA A 125 -17.75 -5.45 -15.68
CA ALA A 125 -17.37 -4.89 -14.39
C ALA A 125 -17.41 -5.94 -13.26
N LEU A 126 -18.38 -6.85 -13.29
CA LEU A 126 -18.47 -7.96 -12.32
C LEU A 126 -17.36 -9.00 -12.54
N GLU A 127 -17.00 -9.29 -13.79
CA GLU A 127 -15.87 -10.17 -14.12
C GLU A 127 -14.52 -9.57 -13.67
N GLU A 128 -14.33 -8.26 -13.82
CA GLU A 128 -13.15 -7.56 -13.29
C GLU A 128 -13.10 -7.61 -11.76
N LEU A 129 -14.23 -7.43 -11.07
CA LEU A 129 -14.29 -7.61 -9.61
C LEU A 129 -14.00 -9.07 -9.22
N ASP A 130 -14.53 -10.05 -9.96
CA ASP A 130 -14.29 -11.47 -9.69
C ASP A 130 -12.81 -11.85 -9.87
N ALA A 131 -12.13 -11.27 -10.87
CA ALA A 131 -10.69 -11.42 -11.04
C ALA A 131 -9.89 -10.92 -9.83
N LEU A 132 -10.36 -9.89 -9.13
CA LEU A 132 -9.73 -9.40 -7.90
C LEU A 132 -9.89 -10.35 -6.71
N LYS A 133 -10.89 -11.25 -6.70
CA LYS A 133 -11.03 -12.24 -5.62
C LYS A 133 -9.84 -13.18 -5.56
N ALA A 134 -9.39 -13.64 -6.73
CA ALA A 134 -8.25 -14.55 -6.85
C ALA A 134 -6.95 -13.86 -6.39
N GLU A 135 -6.79 -12.57 -6.69
CA GLU A 135 -5.57 -11.82 -6.39
C GLU A 135 -5.48 -11.40 -4.91
N PHE A 136 -6.59 -10.94 -4.31
CA PHE A 136 -6.59 -10.34 -2.97
C PHE A 136 -7.03 -11.29 -1.85
N THR A 137 -7.43 -12.54 -2.14
CA THR A 137 -7.86 -13.52 -1.12
C THR A 137 -8.91 -12.93 -0.17
N CYS A 138 -9.96 -12.32 -0.74
CA CYS A 138 -10.99 -11.64 0.04
C CYS A 138 -11.71 -12.62 1.00
N PRO A 139 -11.75 -12.35 2.32
CA PRO A 139 -12.48 -13.20 3.26
C PRO A 139 -13.97 -13.17 2.90
N PHE A 140 -14.62 -14.33 3.00
CA PHE A 140 -16.05 -14.54 2.65
C PHE A 140 -16.39 -14.50 1.16
N GLY A 141 -15.41 -14.39 0.25
CA GLY A 141 -15.64 -14.43 -1.20
C GLY A 141 -16.39 -13.21 -1.76
N VAL A 142 -16.61 -12.19 -0.92
CA VAL A 142 -17.24 -10.93 -1.29
C VAL A 142 -16.16 -9.89 -1.57
N VAL A 143 -16.21 -9.32 -2.77
CA VAL A 143 -15.38 -8.16 -3.11
C VAL A 143 -16.09 -6.93 -2.59
N SER A 144 -15.44 -6.25 -1.65
CA SER A 144 -15.87 -4.95 -1.15
C SER A 144 -14.62 -4.10 -0.95
N PHE A 145 -14.81 -2.78 -0.89
CA PHE A 145 -13.73 -1.85 -0.56
C PHE A 145 -13.00 -2.29 0.71
N ALA A 146 -13.72 -2.55 1.81
CA ALA A 146 -13.14 -2.97 3.08
C ALA A 146 -12.38 -4.30 2.96
N GLY A 147 -12.94 -5.27 2.23
CA GLY A 147 -12.31 -6.58 2.02
C GLY A 147 -10.97 -6.48 1.30
N ILE A 148 -10.89 -5.73 0.20
CA ILE A 148 -9.66 -5.52 -0.55
C ILE A 148 -8.68 -4.64 0.24
N TRP A 149 -9.17 -3.55 0.82
CA TRP A 149 -8.31 -2.61 1.54
C TRP A 149 -7.58 -3.27 2.70
N LEU A 150 -8.27 -4.12 3.48
CA LEU A 150 -7.65 -4.86 4.57
C LEU A 150 -6.51 -5.77 4.09
N GLN A 151 -6.62 -6.35 2.88
CA GLN A 151 -5.58 -7.20 2.30
C GLN A 151 -4.35 -6.40 1.85
N ILE A 152 -4.54 -5.15 1.46
CA ILE A 152 -3.47 -4.22 1.08
C ILE A 152 -2.77 -3.67 2.33
N ILE A 153 -3.52 -3.05 3.24
CA ILE A 153 -2.95 -2.34 4.39
C ILE A 153 -2.33 -3.28 5.43
N ASN A 154 -2.82 -4.52 5.51
CA ASN A 154 -2.30 -5.57 6.39
C ASN A 154 -1.50 -6.64 5.65
N ALA A 155 -1.11 -6.40 4.39
CA ALA A 155 -0.24 -7.31 3.67
C ALA A 155 1.01 -7.63 4.51
N GLN A 156 1.43 -8.88 4.52
CA GLN A 156 2.67 -9.31 5.16
C GLN A 156 3.72 -9.61 4.10
N ASP A 157 4.96 -9.21 4.35
CA ASP A 157 6.12 -9.63 3.57
C ASP A 157 6.59 -11.03 3.98
N ASP A 158 7.68 -11.52 3.40
CA ASP A 158 8.19 -12.87 3.69
C ASP A 158 8.74 -13.02 5.12
N GLN A 159 8.94 -11.94 5.87
CA GLN A 159 9.25 -12.00 7.30
C GLN A 159 8.01 -11.85 8.19
N GLY A 160 6.83 -11.69 7.58
CA GLY A 160 5.58 -11.43 8.27
C GLY A 160 5.43 -9.96 8.68
N ASP A 161 6.30 -9.05 8.23
CA ASP A 161 6.18 -7.64 8.56
C ASP A 161 5.05 -6.99 7.75
N THR A 162 4.20 -6.22 8.43
CA THR A 162 3.15 -5.40 7.83
C THR A 162 3.68 -3.99 7.49
N PRO A 163 3.02 -3.21 6.62
CA PRO A 163 3.37 -1.81 6.40
C PRO A 163 3.52 -1.02 7.70
N LEU A 164 2.62 -1.26 8.66
CA LEU A 164 2.65 -0.61 9.96
C LEU A 164 3.86 -1.02 10.80
N LEU A 165 4.21 -2.31 10.83
CA LEU A 165 5.42 -2.79 11.51
C LEU A 165 6.68 -2.13 10.94
N LEU A 166 6.77 -2.00 9.62
CA LEU A 166 7.90 -1.35 8.94
C LEU A 166 8.00 0.14 9.28
N ALA A 167 6.87 0.86 9.29
CA ALA A 167 6.83 2.26 9.69
C ALA A 167 7.30 2.45 11.15
N VAL A 168 6.85 1.59 12.07
CA VAL A 168 7.29 1.61 13.48
C VAL A 168 8.78 1.31 13.62
N LYS A 169 9.29 0.29 12.93
CA LYS A 169 10.74 -0.07 12.94
C LYS A 169 11.64 1.07 12.46
N LYS A 170 11.12 1.95 11.60
CA LYS A 170 11.83 3.13 11.09
C LYS A 170 11.45 4.44 11.78
N ASP A 171 10.60 4.38 12.82
CA ASP A 171 10.15 5.54 13.59
C ASP A 171 9.46 6.62 12.73
N ARG A 172 8.65 6.18 11.74
CA ARG A 172 7.94 7.05 10.79
C ARG A 172 6.58 7.46 11.35
N LEU A 173 6.56 8.52 12.15
CA LEU A 173 5.34 8.98 12.84
C LEU A 173 4.14 9.19 11.90
N GLU A 174 4.31 9.92 10.80
CA GLU A 174 3.20 10.25 9.90
C GLU A 174 2.63 8.99 9.23
N SER A 175 3.50 8.10 8.73
CA SER A 175 3.05 6.82 8.20
C SER A 175 2.38 5.93 9.24
N VAL A 176 2.88 5.88 10.49
CA VAL A 176 2.23 5.13 11.58
C VAL A 176 0.83 5.67 11.83
N ARG A 177 0.68 7.00 11.90
CA ARG A 177 -0.61 7.66 12.13
C ARG A 177 -1.60 7.34 11.01
N GLU A 178 -1.23 7.61 9.76
CA GLU A 178 -2.12 7.34 8.63
C GLU A 178 -2.47 5.86 8.51
N LEU A 179 -1.52 4.94 8.71
CA LEU A 179 -1.81 3.51 8.66
C LEU A 179 -2.80 3.09 9.76
N LEU A 180 -2.69 3.63 10.97
CA LEU A 180 -3.65 3.35 12.04
C LEU A 180 -5.03 3.96 11.74
N ASP A 181 -5.07 5.21 11.31
CA ASP A 181 -6.31 5.93 10.98
C ASP A 181 -7.05 5.26 9.80
N LEU A 182 -6.32 4.64 8.87
CA LEU A 182 -6.85 3.89 7.74
C LEU A 182 -7.18 2.43 8.04
N GLY A 183 -7.11 1.98 9.30
CA GLY A 183 -7.52 0.63 9.71
C GLY A 183 -6.43 -0.44 9.64
N GLY A 184 -5.16 -0.04 9.61
CA GLY A 184 -4.01 -0.93 9.72
C GLY A 184 -3.96 -1.57 11.11
N SER A 185 -3.81 -2.89 11.15
CA SER A 185 -3.83 -3.64 12.40
C SER A 185 -2.50 -3.56 13.13
N ALA A 186 -2.54 -3.04 14.36
CA ALA A 186 -1.38 -2.97 15.24
C ALA A 186 -0.99 -4.32 15.89
N TYR A 187 -1.83 -5.35 15.72
CA TYR A 187 -1.74 -6.61 16.47
C TYR A 187 -1.28 -7.81 15.63
N ILE A 188 -1.09 -7.64 14.32
CA ILE A 188 -0.54 -8.69 13.46
C ILE A 188 0.90 -8.96 13.87
N ARG A 189 1.22 -10.23 14.13
CA ARG A 189 2.55 -10.67 14.51
C ARG A 189 3.35 -11.13 13.29
N ASN A 190 4.58 -10.65 13.19
CA ASN A 190 5.56 -11.16 12.22
C ASN A 190 6.13 -12.51 12.66
N ARG A 191 7.05 -13.08 11.87
CA ARG A 191 7.70 -14.38 12.18
C ARG A 191 8.57 -14.35 13.44
N LEU A 192 8.96 -13.17 13.92
CA LEU A 192 9.65 -12.98 15.20
C LEU A 192 8.68 -12.83 16.38
N GLY A 193 7.36 -12.94 16.14
CA GLY A 193 6.33 -12.76 17.16
C GLY A 193 6.06 -11.30 17.53
N GLN A 194 6.65 -10.33 16.83
CA GLN A 194 6.50 -8.89 17.09
C GLN A 194 5.25 -8.35 16.41
N ASN A 195 4.48 -7.52 17.11
CA ASN A 195 3.43 -6.69 16.51
C ASN A 195 3.78 -5.19 16.66
N ALA A 196 3.04 -4.31 15.98
CA ALA A 196 3.35 -2.89 15.99
C ALA A 196 3.14 -2.26 17.37
N ALA A 197 2.07 -2.62 18.09
CA ALA A 197 1.78 -2.09 19.42
C ALA A 197 2.92 -2.38 20.42
N ASP A 198 3.39 -3.63 20.46
CA ASP A 198 4.49 -4.09 21.31
C ASP A 198 5.79 -3.36 20.93
N LEU A 199 6.08 -3.21 19.63
CA LEU A 199 7.28 -2.49 19.16
C LEU A 199 7.26 -1.01 19.50
N ILE A 200 6.11 -0.32 19.37
CA ILE A 200 5.97 1.11 19.72
C ILE A 200 6.38 1.36 21.18
N LEU A 201 5.99 0.46 22.10
CA LEU A 201 6.34 0.55 23.52
C LEU A 201 7.83 0.25 23.78
N ALA A 202 8.43 -0.59 22.94
CA ALA A 202 9.84 -0.97 23.01
C ALA A 202 10.81 0.06 22.39
N LEU A 203 10.32 1.01 21.56
CA LEU A 203 11.14 2.08 20.98
C LEU A 203 11.84 2.93 22.07
N PRO A 204 13.01 3.53 21.81
CA PRO A 204 13.68 4.38 22.79
C PRO A 204 12.84 5.59 23.20
N LYS A 205 13.04 6.10 24.42
CA LYS A 205 12.48 7.39 24.82
C LYS A 205 13.05 8.49 23.90
N GLY A 206 12.20 9.38 23.39
CA GLY A 206 12.56 10.36 22.36
C GLY A 206 12.14 9.99 20.93
N SER A 207 11.67 8.75 20.71
CA SER A 207 11.03 8.37 19.44
C SER A 207 9.72 9.16 19.27
N PRO A 208 9.51 9.87 18.14
CA PRO A 208 8.26 10.57 17.87
C PRO A 208 7.05 9.62 17.88
N VAL A 209 7.20 8.39 17.36
CA VAL A 209 6.13 7.37 17.38
C VAL A 209 5.76 7.01 18.82
N ARG A 210 6.75 6.67 19.66
CA ARG A 210 6.52 6.29 21.05
C ARG A 210 5.91 7.45 21.84
N GLU A 211 6.43 8.66 21.68
CA GLU A 211 5.92 9.83 22.38
C GLU A 211 4.47 10.14 22.01
N CYS A 212 4.14 10.10 20.72
CA CYS A 212 2.78 10.30 20.25
C CYS A 212 1.83 9.25 20.84
N PHE A 213 2.24 7.98 20.82
CA PHE A 213 1.44 6.88 21.37
C PHE A 213 1.21 7.02 22.88
N VAL A 214 2.27 7.30 23.66
CA VAL A 214 2.15 7.49 25.11
C VAL A 214 1.25 8.69 25.44
N LYS A 215 1.41 9.83 24.74
CA LYS A 215 0.54 11.01 24.91
C LYS A 215 -0.92 10.69 24.61
N SER A 216 -1.19 9.96 23.53
CA SER A 216 -2.54 9.53 23.16
C SER A 216 -3.17 8.61 24.22
N THR A 217 -2.40 7.64 24.75
CA THR A 217 -2.90 6.75 25.82
C THR A 217 -3.10 7.46 27.16
N ALA A 218 -2.28 8.47 27.47
CA ALA A 218 -2.39 9.26 28.69
C ALA A 218 -3.56 10.25 28.67
N SER A 219 -4.09 10.61 27.48
CA SER A 219 -5.26 11.48 27.36
C SER A 219 -6.59 10.72 27.41
N LEU A 220 -6.58 9.38 27.48
CA LEU A 220 -7.78 8.61 27.77
C LEU A 220 -8.09 8.77 29.27
N PRO A 221 -9.26 9.34 29.65
CA PRO A 221 -9.60 9.43 31.06
C PRO A 221 -9.61 8.02 31.64
N SER A 222 -8.85 7.82 32.71
CA SER A 222 -8.79 6.60 33.50
C SER A 222 -10.20 6.17 33.91
N ARG A 223 -10.82 5.32 33.09
CA ARG A 223 -12.14 4.76 33.36
C ARG A 223 -12.17 3.30 32.94
N CYS A 224 -11.55 2.50 33.81
CA CYS A 224 -11.90 1.11 34.07
C CYS A 224 -11.23 0.67 35.39
N THR A 225 -11.56 1.35 36.50
CA THR A 225 -11.60 0.67 37.80
C THR A 225 -12.94 -0.04 37.86
N ILE A 226 -12.95 -1.30 37.46
CA ILE A 226 -14.05 -2.22 37.75
C ILE A 226 -13.91 -2.55 39.25
N SER A 227 -14.80 -1.97 40.06
CA SER A 227 -15.11 -2.44 41.42
C SER A 227 -16.42 -3.22 41.38
#